data_AF-W5WID9-F1
#
_entry.id   AF-W5WID9-F1
#
_cell.length_a   1.000
_cell.length_b   1.000
_cell.length_c   1.000
_cell.angle_alpha   90.00
_cell.angle_beta   90.00
_cell.angle_gamma   90.00
#
_symmetry.space_group_name_H-M   'P 1'
#
loop_
_entity.id
_entity.type
_entity.pdbx_description
1 polymer ?
#
loop_
_entity_poly.entity_id
_entity_poly.type
_entity_poly.pdbx_seq_one_letter_code
_entity_poly.pdbx_strand_id
1 'polypeptide(L)'
;MGTEPAYFDGLKQARRNPAVKVKVLGKGVAPDQLVRYTCKVGDGYDEIWCVVDTDEYDIPAAVRAARGTRVQLSVSDPCFEYWLILHFQDCHRPARCYDEVLPILRRHVPGYDKTRLTFAQFDAGVERAIERARARDGGGNPATGVWKLALNVLPD
;
A
#
# COMPACT_ATOMS: atom_id res chain seq x y z
N MET A 1 -10.23 -11.70 -3.41
CA MET A 1 -9.63 -10.75 -2.45
C MET A 1 -8.85 -9.74 -3.26
N GLY A 2 -8.86 -8.45 -2.90
CA GLY A 2 -8.05 -7.45 -3.63
C GLY A 2 -6.55 -7.64 -3.37
N THR A 3 -5.73 -6.96 -4.16
CA THR A 3 -4.27 -6.98 -4.09
C THR A 3 -3.74 -6.59 -2.71
N GLU A 4 -4.21 -5.46 -2.19
CA GLU A 4 -3.72 -4.82 -0.96
C GLU A 4 -4.06 -5.66 0.27
N PRO A 5 -5.33 -6.10 0.47
CA PRO A 5 -5.61 -7.01 1.58
C PRO A 5 -4.76 -8.28 1.52
N ALA A 6 -4.61 -8.89 0.33
CA ALA A 6 -3.84 -10.13 0.17
C ALA A 6 -2.36 -9.92 0.52
N TYR A 7 -1.80 -8.78 0.10
CA TYR A 7 -0.42 -8.42 0.40
C TYR A 7 -0.22 -8.20 1.91
N PHE A 8 -1.04 -7.37 2.55
CA PHE A 8 -0.87 -7.05 3.97
C PHE A 8 -1.19 -8.22 4.90
N ASP A 9 -2.17 -9.06 4.56
CA ASP A 9 -2.41 -10.28 5.33
C ASP A 9 -1.24 -11.28 5.20
N GLY A 10 -0.63 -11.36 4.02
CA GLY A 10 0.59 -12.15 3.81
C GLY A 10 1.79 -11.60 4.60
N LEU A 11 2.02 -10.29 4.57
CA LEU A 11 3.08 -9.62 5.34
C LEU A 11 2.90 -9.85 6.84
N LYS A 12 1.68 -9.63 7.34
CA LYS A 12 1.31 -9.88 8.74
C LYS A 12 1.59 -11.33 9.15
N GLN A 13 1.30 -12.31 8.29
CA GLN A 13 1.54 -13.72 8.58
C GLN A 13 3.03 -14.04 8.61
N ALA A 14 3.79 -13.53 7.63
CA ALA A 14 5.23 -13.77 7.49
C ALA A 14 6.07 -13.06 8.56
N ARG A 15 5.52 -12.01 9.21
CA ARG A 15 6.21 -11.18 10.21
C ARG A 15 5.45 -11.13 11.53
N ARG A 16 4.71 -12.21 11.83
CA ARG A 16 3.78 -12.29 12.96
C ARG A 16 4.47 -11.92 14.28
N ASN A 17 4.04 -10.81 14.86
CA ASN A 17 4.38 -10.43 16.23
C ASN A 17 3.15 -10.63 17.15
N PRO A 18 3.21 -11.53 18.16
CA PRO A 18 2.13 -11.73 19.11
C PRO A 18 1.72 -10.47 19.91
N ALA A 19 2.63 -9.50 20.06
CA ALA A 19 2.36 -8.25 20.75
C ALA A 19 1.55 -7.24 19.92
N VAL A 20 1.47 -7.42 18.59
CA VAL A 20 0.82 -6.47 17.68
C VAL A 20 -0.43 -7.07 17.07
N LYS A 21 -1.57 -6.43 17.27
CA LYS A 21 -2.85 -6.83 16.67
C LYS A 21 -3.10 -6.05 15.38
N VAL A 22 -2.77 -6.65 14.24
CA VAL A 22 -3.06 -6.07 12.92
C VAL A 22 -4.40 -6.58 12.38
N LYS A 23 -5.28 -5.68 11.95
CA LYS A 23 -6.54 -6.00 11.25
C LYS A 23 -6.54 -5.34 9.87
N VAL A 24 -6.59 -6.16 8.83
CA VAL A 24 -6.64 -5.71 7.43
C VAL A 24 -8.09 -5.75 6.95
N LEU A 25 -8.54 -4.67 6.29
CA LEU A 25 -9.89 -4.56 5.74
C LEU A 25 -9.81 -4.04 4.31
N GLY A 26 -10.46 -4.73 3.38
CA GLY A 26 -10.63 -4.28 2.01
C GLY A 26 -12.01 -3.67 1.81
N LYS A 27 -12.10 -2.51 1.17
CA LYS A 27 -13.38 -1.86 0.84
C LYS A 27 -13.28 -1.07 -0.47
N GLY A 28 -14.07 -1.45 -1.46
CA GLY A 28 -14.16 -0.74 -2.75
C GLY A 28 -15.08 0.48 -2.63
N VAL A 29 -14.53 1.60 -2.16
CA VAL A 29 -15.20 2.90 -2.05
C VAL A 29 -14.22 4.01 -2.38
N ALA A 30 -14.71 5.21 -2.66
CA ALA A 30 -13.85 6.37 -2.90
C ALA A 30 -12.96 6.66 -1.66
N PRO A 31 -11.74 7.20 -1.84
CA PRO A 31 -10.79 7.46 -0.77
C PRO A 31 -11.33 8.26 0.42
N ASP A 32 -12.14 9.29 0.20
CA ASP A 32 -12.74 10.08 1.29
C ASP A 32 -13.76 9.26 2.11
N GLN A 33 -14.53 8.39 1.44
CA GLN A 33 -15.44 7.45 2.09
C GLN A 33 -14.67 6.37 2.87
N LEU A 34 -13.53 5.91 2.33
CA LEU A 34 -12.64 4.98 3.01
C LEU A 34 -12.14 5.58 4.32
N VAL A 35 -11.67 6.84 4.30
CA VAL A 35 -11.23 7.54 5.51
C VAL A 35 -12.33 7.62 6.57
N ARG A 36 -13.54 8.05 6.19
CA ARG A 36 -14.68 8.12 7.13
C ARG A 36 -15.04 6.74 7.69
N TYR A 37 -14.94 5.69 6.89
CA TYR A 37 -15.16 4.32 7.35
C TYR A 37 -14.09 3.87 8.34
N THR A 38 -12.81 4.13 8.03
CA THR A 38 -11.67 3.79 8.89
C THR A 38 -11.76 4.46 10.26
N CYS A 39 -12.18 5.73 10.32
CA CYS A 39 -12.45 6.40 11.61
C CYS A 39 -13.47 5.64 12.48
N LYS A 40 -14.50 5.04 11.87
CA LYS A 40 -15.55 4.32 12.62
C LYS A 40 -15.10 2.95 13.10
N VAL A 41 -14.28 2.23 12.31
CA VAL A 41 -13.89 0.85 12.61
C VAL A 41 -12.54 0.72 13.31
N GLY A 42 -11.77 1.80 13.33
CA GLY A 42 -10.44 1.88 13.91
C GLY A 42 -10.40 2.22 15.40
N ASP A 43 -11.56 2.26 16.07
CA ASP A 43 -11.58 2.49 17.51
C ASP A 43 -10.88 1.34 18.26
N GLY A 44 -10.11 1.69 19.30
CA GLY A 44 -9.29 0.75 20.06
C GLY A 44 -7.99 0.28 19.38
N TYR A 45 -7.59 0.86 18.25
CA TYR A 45 -6.25 0.68 17.67
C TYR A 45 -5.38 1.93 17.91
N ASP A 46 -4.09 1.70 18.17
CA ASP A 46 -3.09 2.76 18.34
C ASP A 46 -2.87 3.52 17.03
N GLU A 47 -2.83 2.78 15.92
CA GLU A 47 -2.66 3.33 14.58
C GLU A 47 -3.73 2.82 13.62
N ILE A 48 -4.21 3.73 12.77
CA ILE A 48 -5.22 3.43 11.75
C ILE A 48 -4.81 4.06 10.42
N TRP A 49 -4.81 3.24 9.37
CA TRP A 49 -4.26 3.59 8.07
C TRP A 49 -5.28 3.39 6.95
N CYS A 50 -5.26 4.26 5.94
CA CYS A 50 -5.91 4.02 4.65
C CYS A 50 -4.85 3.94 3.56
N VAL A 51 -4.88 2.87 2.78
CA VAL A 51 -4.07 2.73 1.56
C VAL A 51 -4.93 3.19 0.40
N VAL A 52 -4.42 4.14 -0.39
CA VAL A 52 -5.17 4.78 -1.49
C VAL A 52 -4.27 5.01 -2.69
N ASP A 53 -4.86 4.89 -3.88
CA ASP A 53 -4.18 5.09 -5.16
C ASP A 53 -4.64 6.42 -5.79
N THR A 54 -3.77 7.05 -6.59
CA THR A 54 -4.05 8.36 -7.20
C THR A 54 -4.59 8.28 -8.62
N ASP A 55 -4.53 7.11 -9.27
CA ASP A 55 -4.90 6.96 -10.68
C ASP A 55 -6.41 7.01 -10.95
N GLU A 56 -7.23 6.57 -10.00
CA GLU A 56 -8.70 6.60 -10.11
C GLU A 56 -9.37 7.77 -9.39
N TYR A 57 -8.66 8.49 -8.50
CA TYR A 57 -9.28 9.44 -7.57
C TYR A 57 -8.48 10.71 -7.30
N ASP A 58 -9.20 11.81 -7.05
CA ASP A 58 -8.65 13.06 -6.54
C ASP A 58 -8.32 12.95 -5.03
N ILE A 59 -7.04 12.77 -4.73
CA ILE A 59 -6.50 12.61 -3.36
C ILE A 59 -6.78 13.79 -2.40
N PRO A 60 -6.82 15.07 -2.82
CA PRO A 60 -7.21 16.20 -1.96
C PRO A 60 -8.48 15.97 -1.14
N ALA A 61 -9.48 15.25 -1.66
CA ALA A 61 -10.68 14.91 -0.90
C ALA A 61 -10.39 13.98 0.28
N ALA A 62 -9.55 12.95 0.08
CA ALA A 62 -9.10 12.05 1.13
C ALA A 62 -8.25 12.79 2.18
N VAL A 63 -7.35 13.67 1.74
CA VAL A 63 -6.52 14.49 2.63
C VAL A 63 -7.39 15.38 3.50
N ARG A 64 -8.40 16.05 2.92
CA ARG A 64 -9.37 16.84 3.68
C ARG A 64 -10.17 15.98 4.66
N ALA A 65 -10.58 14.79 4.26
CA ALA A 65 -11.32 13.87 5.13
C ALA A 65 -10.47 13.33 6.29
N ALA A 66 -9.17 13.14 6.08
CA ALA A 66 -8.25 12.65 7.11
C ALA A 66 -7.79 13.75 8.06
N ARG A 67 -7.81 15.01 7.61
CA ARG A 67 -7.39 16.17 8.42
C ARG A 67 -8.21 16.27 9.71
N GLY A 68 -7.52 16.31 10.85
CA GLY A 68 -8.15 16.37 12.17
C GLY A 68 -8.64 15.02 12.70
N THR A 69 -8.33 13.93 12.01
CA THR A 69 -8.60 12.55 12.47
C THR A 69 -7.29 11.85 12.85
N ARG A 70 -7.38 10.64 13.42
CA ARG A 70 -6.21 9.76 13.67
C ARG A 70 -5.82 8.92 12.44
N VAL A 71 -6.50 9.09 11.30
CA VAL A 71 -6.25 8.30 10.09
C VAL A 71 -5.00 8.77 9.37
N GLN A 72 -4.06 7.85 9.20
CA GLN A 72 -2.87 8.04 8.38
C GLN A 72 -3.16 7.60 6.95
N LEU A 73 -2.71 8.38 5.95
CA LEU A 73 -2.85 8.04 4.54
C LEU A 73 -1.54 7.47 4.01
N SER A 74 -1.61 6.27 3.43
CA SER A 74 -0.57 5.66 2.63
C SER A 74 -0.97 5.78 1.16
N VAL A 75 -0.48 6.82 0.49
CA VAL A 75 -0.82 7.12 -0.90
C VAL A 75 0.17 6.45 -1.85
N SER A 76 -0.30 5.80 -2.92
CA SER A 76 0.53 5.35 -4.05
C SER A 76 0.23 6.16 -5.29
N ASP A 77 1.27 6.66 -5.95
CA ASP A 77 1.21 7.43 -7.20
C ASP A 77 2.04 6.68 -8.27
N PRO A 78 1.39 6.01 -9.26
CA PRO A 78 -0.05 6.08 -9.54
C PRO A 78 -0.92 5.08 -8.74
N CYS A 79 -0.42 3.88 -8.43
CA CYS A 79 -1.22 2.80 -7.86
C CYS A 79 -0.40 1.82 -7.00
N PHE A 80 -1.06 0.94 -6.25
CA PHE A 80 -0.41 -0.01 -5.34
C PHE A 80 0.56 -0.96 -6.05
N GLU A 81 0.35 -1.31 -7.32
CA GLU A 81 1.29 -2.16 -8.06
C GLU A 81 2.68 -1.55 -8.22
N TYR A 82 2.83 -0.23 -8.10
CA TYR A 82 4.16 0.39 -8.03
C TYR A 82 4.94 -0.12 -6.81
N TRP A 83 4.29 -0.22 -5.63
CA TRP A 83 4.89 -0.83 -4.44
C TRP A 83 5.38 -2.25 -4.73
N LEU A 84 4.58 -3.06 -5.43
CA LEU A 84 4.94 -4.44 -5.80
C LEU A 84 6.18 -4.53 -6.70
N ILE A 85 6.39 -3.57 -7.61
CA ILE A 85 7.60 -3.52 -8.45
C ILE A 85 8.85 -3.32 -7.59
N LEU A 86 8.76 -2.50 -6.54
CA LEU A 86 9.88 -2.14 -5.69
C LEU A 86 10.48 -3.33 -4.91
N HIS A 87 9.75 -4.45 -4.82
CA HIS A 87 10.30 -5.70 -4.29
C HIS A 87 11.41 -6.29 -5.17
N PHE A 88 11.37 -6.04 -6.48
CA PHE A 88 12.25 -6.66 -7.45
C PHE A 88 13.32 -5.69 -7.93
N GLN A 89 12.92 -4.48 -8.31
CA GLN A 89 13.83 -3.47 -8.87
C GLN A 89 13.53 -2.07 -8.37
N ASP A 90 14.52 -1.19 -8.45
CA ASP A 90 14.25 0.24 -8.35
C ASP A 90 13.57 0.73 -9.64
N CYS A 91 12.61 1.64 -9.52
CA CYS A 91 11.80 2.10 -10.64
C CYS A 91 11.51 3.60 -10.50
N HIS A 92 12.12 4.40 -11.37
CA HIS A 92 11.95 5.86 -11.38
C HIS A 92 11.10 6.36 -12.55
N ARG A 93 10.65 5.45 -13.41
CA ARG A 93 9.89 5.80 -14.61
C ARG A 93 8.50 6.28 -14.20
N PRO A 94 8.10 7.53 -14.52
CA PRO A 94 6.75 8.01 -14.29
C PRO A 94 5.72 7.12 -14.98
N ALA A 95 4.60 6.91 -14.30
CA ALA A 95 3.48 6.12 -14.80
C ALA A 95 2.17 6.81 -14.40
N ARG A 96 1.26 6.99 -15.35
CA ARG A 96 0.03 7.76 -15.11
C ARG A 96 -1.08 6.94 -14.47
N CYS A 97 -1.08 5.64 -14.68
CA CYS A 97 -2.11 4.73 -14.22
C CYS A 97 -1.59 3.30 -14.12
N TYR A 98 -2.39 2.42 -13.53
CA TYR A 98 -2.17 0.98 -13.47
C TYR A 98 -1.69 0.34 -14.79
N ASP A 99 -2.27 0.70 -15.94
CA ASP A 99 -1.95 0.08 -17.24
C ASP A 99 -0.49 0.32 -17.68
N GLU A 100 0.15 1.40 -17.20
CA GLU A 100 1.57 1.68 -17.46
C GLU A 100 2.50 0.96 -16.48
N VAL A 101 2.02 0.66 -15.26
CA VAL A 101 2.75 -0.06 -14.21
C VAL A 101 2.74 -1.57 -14.48
N LEU A 102 1.61 -2.10 -14.94
CA LEU A 102 1.37 -3.55 -15.08
C LEU A 102 2.42 -4.29 -15.95
N PRO A 103 2.85 -3.78 -17.13
CA PRO A 103 3.85 -4.47 -17.94
C PRO A 103 5.21 -4.58 -17.24
N ILE A 104 5.54 -3.63 -16.36
CA ILE A 104 6.79 -3.65 -15.59
C ILE A 104 6.71 -4.73 -14.52
N LEU A 105 5.60 -4.78 -13.77
CA LEU A 105 5.38 -5.81 -12.76
C LEU A 105 5.38 -7.22 -13.37
N ARG A 106 4.74 -7.40 -14.52
CA ARG A 106 4.65 -8.70 -15.21
C ARG A 106 5.99 -9.25 -15.73
N ARG A 107 7.04 -8.43 -15.81
CA ARG A 107 8.40 -8.93 -16.09
C ARG A 107 8.98 -9.74 -14.94
N HIS A 108 8.57 -9.41 -13.71
CA HIS A 108 9.03 -10.08 -12.48
C HIS A 108 8.02 -11.11 -11.99
N VAL A 109 6.73 -10.86 -12.21
CA VAL A 109 5.63 -11.74 -11.83
C VAL A 109 4.79 -12.08 -13.07
N PRO A 110 5.25 -13.00 -13.93
CA PRO A 110 4.49 -13.44 -15.09
C PRO A 110 3.11 -13.96 -14.67
N GLY A 111 2.06 -13.44 -15.32
CA GLY A 111 0.68 -13.81 -15.00
C GLY A 111 0.09 -13.12 -13.77
N TYR A 112 0.69 -12.03 -13.27
CA TYR A 112 0.09 -11.22 -12.20
C TYR A 112 -1.38 -10.88 -12.48
N ASP A 113 -2.20 -11.13 -11.47
CA ASP A 113 -3.64 -10.92 -11.41
C ASP A 113 -4.01 -10.37 -10.02
N LYS A 114 -4.76 -9.27 -9.98
CA LYS A 114 -5.13 -8.54 -8.74
C LYS A 114 -5.87 -9.41 -7.72
N THR A 115 -6.54 -10.48 -8.17
CA THR A 115 -7.35 -11.35 -7.31
C THR A 115 -6.60 -12.57 -6.80
N ARG A 116 -5.38 -12.82 -7.32
CA ARG A 116 -4.59 -14.03 -7.07
C ARG A 116 -3.17 -13.72 -6.57
N LEU A 117 -2.97 -12.55 -5.95
CA LEU A 117 -1.69 -12.19 -5.37
C LEU A 117 -1.25 -13.24 -4.34
N THR A 118 0.00 -13.70 -4.47
CA THR A 118 0.64 -14.61 -3.51
C THR A 118 1.81 -13.89 -2.86
N PHE A 119 1.68 -13.55 -1.57
CA PHE A 119 2.70 -12.75 -0.85
C PHE A 119 4.09 -13.38 -0.88
N ALA A 120 4.21 -14.71 -0.91
CA ALA A 120 5.50 -15.41 -0.97
C ALA A 120 6.38 -14.98 -2.17
N GLN A 121 5.78 -14.50 -3.27
CA GLN A 121 6.54 -13.98 -4.42
C GLN A 121 7.25 -12.66 -4.11
N PHE A 122 6.81 -11.94 -3.09
CA PHE A 122 7.26 -10.59 -2.72
C PHE A 122 8.06 -10.58 -1.40
N ASP A 123 7.93 -11.60 -0.56
CA ASP A 123 8.47 -11.65 0.81
C ASP A 123 9.97 -11.30 0.89
N ALA A 124 10.79 -11.94 0.05
CA ALA A 124 12.24 -11.69 0.01
C ALA A 124 12.63 -10.26 -0.45
N GLY A 125 11.67 -9.49 -0.97
CA GLY A 125 11.86 -8.12 -1.45
C GLY A 125 11.41 -7.02 -0.50
N VAL A 126 10.79 -7.36 0.63
CA VAL A 126 10.13 -6.37 1.52
C VAL A 126 11.09 -5.28 1.98
N GLU A 127 12.25 -5.65 2.52
CA GLU A 127 13.24 -4.67 3.03
C GLU A 127 13.73 -3.74 1.91
N ARG A 128 14.06 -4.31 0.74
CA ARG A 128 14.47 -3.53 -0.44
C ARG A 128 13.36 -2.62 -0.95
N ALA A 129 12.11 -3.06 -0.91
CA ALA A 129 10.96 -2.25 -1.29
C ALA A 129 10.80 -1.05 -0.35
N ILE A 130 10.96 -1.26 0.96
CA ILE A 130 10.95 -0.19 1.98
C ILE A 130 12.04 0.83 1.69
N GLU A 131 13.28 0.38 1.50
CA GLU A 131 14.42 1.26 1.22
C GLU A 131 14.20 2.12 -0.03
N ARG A 132 13.81 1.49 -1.14
CA ARG A 132 13.58 2.16 -2.42
C ARG A 132 12.43 3.16 -2.35
N ALA A 133 11.32 2.79 -1.70
CA ALA A 133 10.19 3.69 -1.55
C ALA A 133 10.51 4.88 -0.63
N ARG A 134 11.22 4.63 0.49
CA ARG A 134 11.65 5.66 1.43
C ARG A 134 12.60 6.66 0.78
N ALA A 135 13.53 6.20 -0.04
CA ALA A 135 14.47 7.07 -0.76
C ALA A 135 13.78 8.02 -1.75
N ARG A 136 12.53 7.72 -2.15
CA ARG A 136 11.73 8.51 -3.08
C ARG A 136 10.57 9.26 -2.41
N ASP A 137 10.43 9.18 -1.09
CA ASP A 137 9.31 9.81 -0.38
C ASP A 137 9.30 11.34 -0.65
N GLY A 138 8.15 11.87 -1.03
CA GLY A 138 8.01 13.28 -1.44
C GLY A 138 8.52 13.63 -2.84
N GLY A 139 9.08 12.68 -3.60
CA GLY A 139 9.63 12.91 -4.95
C GLY A 139 8.60 13.00 -6.08
N GLY A 140 7.31 12.80 -5.79
CA GLY A 140 6.24 12.74 -6.80
C GLY A 140 6.28 11.46 -7.63
N ASN A 141 5.59 11.45 -8.76
CA ASN A 141 5.38 10.25 -9.57
C ASN A 141 6.68 9.66 -10.18
N PRO A 142 7.01 8.36 -9.94
CA PRO A 142 6.27 7.43 -9.09
C PRO A 142 6.75 7.47 -7.63
N ALA A 143 5.81 7.35 -6.69
CA ALA A 143 6.06 7.29 -5.25
C ALA A 143 5.00 6.44 -4.53
N THR A 144 5.32 5.94 -3.34
CA THR A 144 4.33 5.28 -2.49
C THR A 144 4.65 5.44 -1.02
N GLY A 145 3.63 5.71 -0.20
CA GLY A 145 3.72 5.79 1.25
C GLY A 145 3.64 4.44 1.96
N VAL A 146 3.45 3.33 1.22
CA VAL A 146 3.23 1.99 1.79
C VAL A 146 4.37 1.54 2.69
N TRP A 147 5.60 2.01 2.46
CA TRP A 147 6.75 1.68 3.30
C TRP A 147 6.56 2.11 4.77
N LYS A 148 5.84 3.21 5.04
CA LYS A 148 5.56 3.66 6.41
C LYS A 148 4.66 2.67 7.12
N LEU A 149 3.62 2.21 6.44
CA LEU A 149 2.73 1.17 6.96
C LEU A 149 3.46 -0.17 7.10
N ALA A 150 4.29 -0.55 6.13
CA ALA A 150 5.05 -1.78 6.18
C ALA A 150 5.99 -1.81 7.41
N LEU A 151 6.70 -0.71 7.68
CA LEU A 151 7.54 -0.59 8.88
C LEU A 151 6.75 -0.75 10.19
N ASN A 152 5.51 -0.26 10.27
CA ASN A 152 4.68 -0.47 11.48
C ASN A 152 4.16 -1.92 11.62
N VAL A 153 4.13 -2.68 10.52
CA VAL A 153 3.76 -4.11 10.54
C VAL A 153 4.97 -5.01 10.81
N LEU A 154 6.17 -4.57 10.40
CA LEU A 154 7.44 -5.22 10.74
C LEU A 154 7.79 -4.86 12.19
N PRO A 155 7.84 -5.80 13.14
CA PRO A 155 8.39 -5.48 14.45
C PRO A 155 9.86 -5.08 14.33
N ASP A 156 10.30 -4.16 15.19
CA ASP A 156 11.74 -3.89 15.45
C ASP A 156 12.48 -5.15 15.92
#